data_AF-A0A6I2A142-F1
#
_entry.id   AF-A0A6I2A142-F1
#
_cell.length_a   1.000
_cell.length_b   1.000
_cell.length_c   1.000
_cell.angle_alpha   90.00
_cell.angle_beta   90.00
_cell.angle_gamma   90.00
#
_symmetry.space_group_name_H-M   'P 1'
#
loop_
_entity.id
_entity.type
_entity.pdbx_description
1 polymer ?
#
loop_
_entity_poly.entity_id
_entity_poly.type
_entity_poly.pdbx_seq_one_letter_code
_entity_poly.pdbx_strand_id
1 'polypeptide(L)'
;MTIVSAVIVSSCRQSAPVTEEQRLELIEEIKAFEKELGFLETENFKTYSPEIGAYDYLFYTSSTQLPYSLDDPALVAAIGTRDSVSLDYQQYDAYFYSIPSVAGKGTPVTESLMQAPLPRFIQIIFHEDWHEQVDLSMGLEEPSAEIIGYAAALAFTREKYGQDSPVHRTLKKHFENKLRESEVYGEYYIRLETLYAQYQEGKLSELDTLIRKAR
;
A
#
# COMPACT_ATOMS: atom_id res chain seq x y z
N MET A 1 53.48 13.79 30.61
CA MET A 1 52.60 12.79 29.98
C MET A 1 51.31 13.52 29.62
N THR A 2 51.15 13.89 28.35
CA THR A 2 50.01 14.70 27.89
C THR A 2 49.08 13.77 27.13
N ILE A 3 47.89 13.52 27.68
CA ILE A 3 46.86 12.73 27.01
C ILE A 3 46.06 13.70 26.15
N VAL A 4 46.16 13.53 24.84
CA VAL A 4 45.32 14.23 23.85
C VAL A 4 44.05 13.39 23.67
N SER A 5 42.93 13.85 24.21
CA SER A 5 41.62 13.28 23.90
C SER A 5 41.16 13.80 22.54
N ALA A 6 41.23 12.94 21.52
CA ALA A 6 40.59 13.20 20.24
C ALA A 6 39.08 12.98 20.37
N VAL A 7 38.32 14.07 20.39
CA VAL A 7 36.86 14.03 20.26
C VAL A 7 36.55 13.79 18.78
N ILE A 8 36.16 12.57 18.44
CA ILE A 8 35.57 12.27 17.12
C ILE A 8 34.12 12.76 17.18
N VAL A 9 33.88 13.97 16.67
CA VAL A 9 32.53 14.46 16.42
C VAL A 9 32.02 13.76 15.16
N SER A 10 31.25 12.69 15.35
CA SER A 10 30.53 12.04 14.26
C SER A 10 29.43 13.01 13.79
N SER A 11 29.76 13.82 12.80
CA SER A 11 28.80 14.65 12.07
C SER A 11 27.86 13.72 11.31
N CYS A 12 26.66 13.52 11.83
CA CYS A 12 25.53 13.07 11.02
C CYS A 12 25.27 14.16 9.98
N ARG A 13 25.88 14.06 8.79
CA ARG A 13 25.44 14.82 7.63
C ARG A 13 24.02 14.37 7.33
N GLN A 14 23.06 15.18 7.74
CA GLN A 14 21.70 15.08 7.25
C GLN A 14 21.79 15.29 5.73
N SER A 15 21.49 14.24 4.96
CA SER A 15 21.42 14.35 3.50
C SER A 15 20.44 15.47 3.17
N ALA A 16 20.82 16.34 2.23
CA ALA A 16 19.92 17.38 1.74
C ALA A 16 18.57 16.75 1.34
N PRO A 17 17.44 17.43 1.60
CA PRO A 17 16.15 16.93 1.17
C PRO A 17 16.16 16.71 -0.34
N VAL A 18 15.61 15.58 -0.78
CA VAL A 18 15.48 15.23 -2.20
C VAL A 18 14.55 16.25 -2.85
N THR A 19 14.95 16.81 -3.99
CA THR A 19 14.13 17.80 -4.72
C THR A 19 13.04 17.10 -5.54
N GLU A 20 12.04 17.87 -5.97
CA GLU A 20 10.98 17.39 -6.87
C GLU A 20 11.59 16.86 -8.18
N GLU A 21 12.54 17.59 -8.75
CA GLU A 21 13.21 17.20 -10.00
C GLU A 21 13.92 15.86 -9.84
N GLN A 22 14.60 15.63 -8.70
CA GLN A 22 15.25 14.35 -8.41
C GLN A 22 14.26 13.19 -8.27
N ARG A 23 13.03 13.46 -7.81
CA ARG A 23 11.97 12.44 -7.75
C ARG A 23 11.42 12.13 -9.13
N LEU A 24 11.20 13.14 -9.97
CA LEU A 24 10.74 12.96 -11.34
C LEU A 24 11.81 12.22 -12.17
N GLU A 25 13.08 12.57 -12.03
CA GLU A 25 14.20 11.82 -12.64
C GLU A 25 14.20 10.36 -12.18
N LEU A 26 13.93 10.09 -10.89
CA LEU A 26 13.83 8.72 -10.38
C LEU A 26 12.67 7.94 -11.00
N ILE A 27 11.54 8.59 -11.33
CA ILE A 27 10.42 7.94 -12.03
C ILE A 27 10.90 7.51 -13.42
N GLU A 28 11.56 8.38 -14.17
CA GLU A 28 12.11 8.04 -15.49
C GLU A 28 13.07 6.84 -15.43
N GLU A 29 13.92 6.78 -14.41
CA GLU A 29 14.79 5.63 -14.18
C GLU A 29 14.02 4.34 -13.87
N ILE A 30 12.93 4.44 -13.11
CA ILE A 30 12.04 3.30 -12.82
C ILE A 30 11.35 2.85 -14.11
N LYS A 31 10.78 3.76 -14.90
CA LYS A 31 10.15 3.45 -16.20
C LYS A 31 11.12 2.78 -17.17
N ALA A 32 12.38 3.21 -17.18
CA ALA A 32 13.41 2.56 -17.98
C ALA A 32 13.67 1.12 -17.51
N PHE A 33 13.73 0.88 -16.19
CA PHE A 33 13.90 -0.44 -15.62
C PHE A 33 12.68 -1.36 -15.84
N GLU A 34 11.47 -0.82 -15.75
CA GLU A 34 10.22 -1.54 -16.07
C GLU A 34 10.24 -2.13 -17.48
N LYS A 35 10.75 -1.37 -18.45
CA LYS A 35 10.93 -1.85 -19.82
C LYS A 35 11.90 -3.02 -19.91
N GLU A 36 12.96 -3.04 -19.09
CA GLU A 36 13.90 -4.17 -19.01
C GLU A 36 13.24 -5.42 -18.38
N LEU A 37 12.29 -5.23 -17.46
CA LEU A 37 11.46 -6.29 -16.91
C LEU A 37 10.36 -6.78 -17.88
N GLY A 38 10.12 -6.05 -18.97
CA GLY A 38 9.12 -6.37 -19.98
C GLY A 38 7.74 -5.75 -19.75
N PHE A 39 7.64 -4.74 -18.89
CA PHE A 39 6.40 -3.97 -18.75
C PHE A 39 6.15 -3.14 -20.02
N LEU A 40 4.87 -3.00 -20.36
CA LEU A 40 4.39 -2.05 -21.36
C LEU A 40 4.47 -0.63 -20.79
N GLU A 41 4.74 0.33 -21.66
CA GLU A 41 4.73 1.75 -21.29
C GLU A 41 3.31 2.18 -20.88
N THR A 42 3.22 2.80 -19.72
CA THR A 42 1.98 3.33 -19.11
C THR A 42 1.92 4.85 -19.23
N GLU A 43 0.73 5.43 -19.10
CA GLU A 43 0.59 6.89 -19.00
C GLU A 43 0.78 7.43 -17.56
N ASN A 44 0.87 6.55 -16.56
CA ASN A 44 1.01 6.93 -15.16
C ASN A 44 2.32 7.69 -14.88
N PHE A 45 2.23 8.62 -13.95
CA PHE A 45 3.33 9.40 -13.38
C PHE A 45 4.09 10.33 -14.35
N LYS A 46 3.58 10.54 -15.57
CA LYS A 46 4.16 11.47 -16.56
C LYS A 46 4.08 12.94 -16.14
N THR A 47 3.19 13.28 -15.21
CA THR A 47 3.01 14.65 -14.72
C THR A 47 2.93 14.66 -13.20
N TYR A 48 3.35 15.76 -12.58
CA TYR A 48 3.14 16.04 -11.16
C TYR A 48 1.94 16.97 -10.98
N SER A 49 1.09 16.66 -10.02
CA SER A 49 -0.07 17.48 -9.65
C SER A 49 -0.04 17.79 -8.14
N PRO A 50 0.50 18.95 -7.72
CA PRO A 50 0.53 19.35 -6.31
C PRO A 50 -0.86 19.65 -5.75
N GLU A 51 -1.86 19.88 -6.61
CA GLU A 51 -3.26 20.13 -6.18
C GLU A 51 -3.95 18.85 -5.70
N ILE A 52 -3.46 17.69 -6.12
CA ILE A 52 -3.96 16.40 -5.66
C ILE A 52 -3.09 15.97 -4.48
N GLY A 53 -3.63 16.15 -3.27
CA GLY A 53 -2.97 15.72 -2.03
C GLY A 53 -2.83 14.20 -1.96
N ALA A 54 -3.97 13.51 -1.88
CA ALA A 54 -4.12 12.06 -1.89
C ALA A 54 -5.54 11.71 -2.36
N TYR A 55 -5.81 10.43 -2.59
CA TYR A 55 -7.16 9.95 -2.85
C TYR A 55 -7.72 9.27 -1.60
N ASP A 56 -8.83 9.78 -1.08
CA ASP A 56 -9.47 9.26 0.13
C ASP A 56 -10.56 8.26 -0.22
N TYR A 57 -10.34 7.00 0.16
CA TYR A 57 -11.26 5.90 -0.04
C TYR A 57 -11.85 5.39 1.27
N LEU A 58 -13.03 4.81 1.13
CA LEU A 58 -13.73 4.08 2.15
C LEU A 58 -14.15 2.73 1.55
N PHE A 59 -13.87 1.66 2.29
CA PHE A 59 -14.50 0.37 2.10
C PHE A 59 -15.42 0.07 3.28
N TYR A 60 -16.66 -0.35 3.03
CA TYR A 60 -17.57 -0.75 4.09
C TYR A 60 -18.43 -1.96 3.72
N THR A 61 -18.86 -2.68 4.75
CA THR A 61 -19.73 -3.86 4.65
C THR A 61 -20.57 -3.98 5.92
N SER A 62 -21.62 -4.81 5.90
CA SER A 62 -22.42 -5.03 7.10
C SER A 62 -21.58 -5.63 8.23
N SER A 63 -21.83 -5.22 9.48
CA SER A 63 -21.09 -5.64 10.69
C SER A 63 -21.08 -7.16 10.94
N THR A 64 -21.89 -7.93 10.22
CA THR A 64 -22.01 -9.40 10.32
C THR A 64 -21.80 -10.11 8.99
N GLN A 65 -21.22 -9.41 8.01
CA GLN A 65 -20.89 -9.93 6.69
C GLN A 65 -19.38 -9.89 6.50
N LEU A 66 -18.82 -10.91 5.85
CA LEU A 66 -17.40 -11.01 5.56
C LEU A 66 -17.22 -11.15 4.04
N PRO A 67 -16.88 -10.06 3.34
CA PRO A 67 -16.58 -10.10 1.92
C PRO A 67 -15.33 -10.94 1.64
N TYR A 68 -15.39 -11.78 0.60
CA TYR A 68 -14.29 -12.69 0.23
C TYR A 68 -13.18 -12.00 -0.56
N SER A 69 -13.49 -10.93 -1.29
CA SER A 69 -12.52 -10.19 -2.12
C SER A 69 -12.99 -8.76 -2.40
N LEU A 70 -12.15 -7.99 -3.10
CA LEU A 70 -12.52 -6.64 -3.56
C LEU A 70 -13.62 -6.64 -4.64
N ASP A 71 -13.84 -7.77 -5.31
CA ASP A 71 -14.93 -7.95 -6.29
C ASP A 71 -16.25 -8.40 -5.62
N ASP A 72 -16.25 -8.65 -4.31
CA ASP A 72 -17.42 -9.15 -3.61
C ASP A 72 -18.51 -8.06 -3.54
N PRO A 73 -19.74 -8.30 -4.03
CA PRO A 73 -20.82 -7.30 -3.99
C PRO A 73 -21.24 -6.90 -2.58
N ALA A 74 -20.83 -7.65 -1.55
CA ALA A 74 -20.99 -7.30 -0.14
C ALA A 74 -20.09 -6.14 0.31
N LEU A 75 -19.01 -5.88 -0.42
CA LEU A 75 -18.07 -4.82 -0.14
C LEU A 75 -18.43 -3.60 -0.97
N VAL A 76 -18.66 -2.48 -0.31
CA VAL A 76 -18.94 -1.21 -0.98
C VAL A 76 -17.70 -0.33 -0.91
N ALA A 77 -17.22 0.12 -2.08
CA ALA A 77 -16.17 1.12 -2.21
C ALA A 77 -16.78 2.50 -2.48
N ALA A 78 -16.30 3.52 -1.78
CA ALA A 78 -16.73 4.91 -1.94
C ALA A 78 -15.54 5.86 -1.74
N ILE A 79 -15.73 7.13 -2.12
CA ILE A 79 -14.76 8.21 -1.91
C ILE A 79 -15.18 9.02 -0.68
N GLY A 80 -14.23 9.28 0.21
CA GLY A 80 -14.43 10.17 1.35
C GLY A 80 -13.62 9.81 2.59
N THR A 81 -13.63 10.73 3.53
CA THR A 81 -12.99 10.59 4.84
C THR A 81 -14.03 10.30 5.93
N ARG A 82 -13.54 10.01 7.13
CA ARG A 82 -14.39 9.86 8.33
C ARG A 82 -15.25 11.11 8.61
N ASP A 83 -14.78 12.28 8.21
CA ASP A 83 -15.48 13.55 8.44
C ASP A 83 -16.48 13.88 7.31
N SER A 84 -16.28 13.33 6.12
CA SER A 84 -17.15 13.61 4.96
C SER A 84 -18.25 12.57 4.74
N VAL A 85 -18.12 11.37 5.32
CA VAL A 85 -19.09 10.27 5.13
C VAL A 85 -19.92 10.05 6.40
N SER A 86 -21.24 10.02 6.25
CA SER A 86 -22.18 9.60 7.30
C SER A 86 -22.51 8.12 7.14
N LEU A 87 -22.08 7.30 8.10
CA LEU A 87 -22.32 5.86 8.13
C LEU A 87 -22.80 5.43 9.53
N ASP A 88 -23.76 4.51 9.59
CA ASP A 88 -24.17 3.90 10.86
C ASP A 88 -23.16 2.81 11.25
N TYR A 89 -22.20 3.17 12.10
CA TYR A 89 -21.16 2.27 12.58
C TYR A 89 -21.66 1.14 13.51
N GLN A 90 -22.96 1.11 13.84
CA GLN A 90 -23.55 -0.08 14.48
C GLN A 90 -23.87 -1.14 13.44
N GLN A 91 -24.29 -0.73 12.24
CA GLN A 91 -24.71 -1.61 11.16
C GLN A 91 -23.58 -1.98 10.19
N TYR A 92 -22.54 -1.15 10.09
CA TYR A 92 -21.46 -1.32 9.13
C TYR A 92 -20.08 -1.25 9.77
N ASP A 93 -19.20 -2.14 9.31
CA ASP A 93 -17.76 -1.97 9.46
C ASP A 93 -17.24 -1.09 8.33
N ALA A 94 -16.34 -0.18 8.66
CA ALA A 94 -15.73 0.74 7.71
C ALA A 94 -14.22 0.83 7.89
N TYR A 95 -13.52 0.77 6.77
CA TYR A 95 -12.09 1.04 6.67
C TYR A 95 -11.88 2.28 5.79
N PHE A 96 -11.30 3.32 6.39
CA PHE A 96 -10.94 4.55 5.69
C PHE A 96 -9.45 4.54 5.40
N TYR A 97 -9.07 4.88 4.17
CA TYR A 97 -7.69 4.82 3.72
C TYR A 97 -7.41 5.91 2.69
N SER A 98 -6.29 6.61 2.86
CA SER A 98 -5.79 7.60 1.91
C SER A 98 -4.65 6.98 1.10
N ILE A 99 -4.79 6.93 -0.22
CA ILE A 99 -3.74 6.43 -1.11
C ILE A 99 -3.02 7.53 -1.87
N PRO A 100 -1.69 7.42 -2.00
CA PRO A 100 -0.89 8.42 -2.70
C PRO A 100 -0.99 8.31 -4.21
N SER A 101 -1.56 7.25 -4.74
CA SER A 101 -1.83 7.08 -6.16
C SER A 101 -2.96 6.07 -6.32
N VAL A 102 -3.54 6.04 -7.52
CA VAL A 102 -4.61 5.14 -7.94
C VAL A 102 -4.29 4.70 -9.34
N ALA A 103 -4.27 3.41 -9.63
CA ALA A 103 -4.15 2.95 -11.00
C ALA A 103 -5.31 3.44 -11.86
N GLY A 104 -4.97 3.86 -13.07
CA GLY A 104 -5.91 4.41 -14.02
C GLY A 104 -5.18 5.25 -15.04
N LYS A 105 -5.46 5.00 -16.33
CA LYS A 105 -4.73 5.55 -17.47
C LYS A 105 -4.35 7.03 -17.30
N GLY A 106 -3.12 7.28 -16.84
CA GLY A 106 -2.56 8.61 -16.74
C GLY A 106 -2.61 9.26 -15.36
N THR A 107 -2.61 8.49 -14.27
CA THR A 107 -2.61 9.07 -12.92
C THR A 107 -1.34 9.89 -12.68
N PRO A 108 -1.45 11.17 -12.24
CA PRO A 108 -0.29 12.00 -11.95
C PRO A 108 0.42 11.58 -10.66
N VAL A 109 1.65 12.03 -10.48
CA VAL A 109 2.30 12.02 -9.18
C VAL A 109 1.55 13.00 -8.27
N THR A 110 1.05 12.54 -7.13
CA THR A 110 0.36 13.37 -6.13
C THR A 110 1.36 14.03 -5.17
N GLU A 111 0.91 15.03 -4.41
CA GLU A 111 1.74 15.62 -3.34
C GLU A 111 2.17 14.57 -2.30
N SER A 112 1.25 13.70 -1.87
CA SER A 112 1.56 12.68 -0.87
C SER A 112 2.53 11.62 -1.39
N LEU A 113 2.47 11.27 -2.69
CA LEU A 113 3.48 10.41 -3.30
C LEU A 113 4.84 11.10 -3.35
N MET A 114 4.88 12.36 -3.79
CA MET A 114 6.10 13.15 -3.88
C MET A 114 6.84 13.23 -2.52
N GLN A 115 6.08 13.33 -1.43
CA GLN A 115 6.60 13.40 -0.06
C GLN A 115 6.83 12.02 0.59
N ALA A 116 6.43 10.92 -0.05
CA ALA A 116 6.53 9.59 0.51
C ALA A 116 7.99 9.17 0.77
N PRO A 117 8.27 8.37 1.83
CA PRO A 117 9.59 7.78 2.03
C PRO A 117 10.08 7.04 0.78
N LEU A 118 11.37 7.15 0.46
CA LEU A 118 11.96 6.58 -0.76
C LEU A 118 11.56 5.11 -1.04
N PRO A 119 11.58 4.18 -0.06
CA PRO A 119 11.08 2.81 -0.27
C PRO A 119 9.64 2.77 -0.80
N ARG A 120 8.74 3.53 -0.19
CA ARG A 120 7.31 3.55 -0.57
C ARG A 120 7.11 4.18 -1.93
N PHE A 121 7.82 5.28 -2.23
CA PHE A 121 7.78 5.92 -3.54
C PHE A 121 8.13 4.96 -4.67
N ILE A 122 9.26 4.25 -4.54
CA ILE A 122 9.71 3.29 -5.55
C ILE A 122 8.70 2.15 -5.71
N GLN A 123 8.23 1.58 -4.60
CA GLN A 123 7.30 0.43 -4.66
C GLN A 123 5.94 0.81 -5.24
N ILE A 124 5.42 2.01 -4.96
CA ILE A 124 4.14 2.46 -5.50
C ILE A 124 4.19 2.58 -7.01
N ILE A 125 5.26 3.10 -7.59
CA ILE A 125 5.35 3.25 -9.05
C ILE A 125 5.17 1.89 -9.73
N PHE A 126 5.99 0.89 -9.36
CA PHE A 126 5.85 -0.47 -9.89
C PHE A 126 4.49 -1.12 -9.60
N HIS A 127 3.89 -0.82 -8.44
CA HIS A 127 2.58 -1.35 -8.07
C HIS A 127 1.48 -0.80 -8.98
N GLU A 128 1.40 0.52 -9.13
CA GLU A 128 0.36 1.14 -9.95
C GLU A 128 0.57 0.86 -11.45
N ASP A 129 1.81 0.73 -11.90
CA ASP A 129 2.09 0.39 -13.29
C ASP A 129 1.79 -1.06 -13.63
N TRP A 130 1.84 -1.96 -12.64
CA TRP A 130 1.44 -3.37 -12.80
C TRP A 130 -0.05 -3.51 -13.14
N HIS A 131 -0.91 -2.67 -12.57
CA HIS A 131 -2.34 -2.65 -12.86
C HIS A 131 -2.63 -2.46 -14.36
N GLU A 132 -1.75 -1.79 -15.12
CA GLU A 132 -1.88 -1.64 -16.58
C GLU A 132 -1.27 -2.81 -17.41
N GLN A 133 -0.65 -3.79 -16.75
CA GLN A 133 0.02 -4.93 -17.42
C GLN A 133 -0.85 -6.18 -17.53
N VAL A 134 -1.92 -6.25 -16.74
CA VAL A 134 -2.74 -7.46 -16.59
C VAL A 134 -4.22 -7.16 -16.79
N ASP A 135 -4.96 -8.22 -17.07
CA ASP A 135 -6.42 -8.21 -17.14
C ASP A 135 -6.91 -9.30 -16.17
N LEU A 136 -7.02 -8.92 -14.89
CA LEU A 136 -7.41 -9.79 -13.79
C LEU A 136 -8.63 -9.18 -13.07
N SER A 137 -9.31 -9.97 -12.24
CA SER A 137 -10.32 -9.41 -11.34
C SER A 137 -9.64 -8.69 -10.17
N MET A 138 -10.26 -7.68 -9.56
CA MET A 138 -9.63 -6.88 -8.49
C MET A 138 -9.13 -7.73 -7.31
N GLY A 139 -9.84 -8.82 -7.00
CA GLY A 139 -9.45 -9.77 -5.96
C GLY A 139 -8.14 -10.53 -6.25
N LEU A 140 -7.66 -10.54 -7.48
CA LEU A 140 -6.37 -11.10 -7.89
C LEU A 140 -5.38 -10.01 -8.31
N GLU A 141 -5.86 -8.95 -8.96
CA GLU A 141 -5.07 -7.85 -9.48
C GLU A 141 -4.30 -7.14 -8.35
N GLU A 142 -5.00 -6.64 -7.32
CA GLU A 142 -4.40 -5.93 -6.18
C GLU A 142 -3.35 -6.74 -5.41
N PRO A 143 -3.59 -8.00 -5.00
CA PRO A 143 -2.54 -8.78 -4.35
C PRO A 143 -1.39 -9.11 -5.29
N SER A 144 -1.62 -9.24 -6.60
CA SER A 144 -0.54 -9.42 -7.58
C SER A 144 0.29 -8.14 -7.73
N ALA A 145 -0.33 -6.96 -7.76
CA ALA A 145 0.31 -5.66 -7.80
C ALA A 145 1.18 -5.42 -6.56
N GLU A 146 0.72 -5.84 -5.37
CA GLU A 146 1.52 -5.77 -4.14
C GLU A 146 2.79 -6.62 -4.26
N ILE A 147 2.67 -7.89 -4.69
CA ILE A 147 3.80 -8.81 -4.82
C ILE A 147 4.79 -8.33 -5.89
N ILE A 148 4.30 -8.01 -7.08
CA ILE A 148 5.13 -7.59 -8.22
C ILE A 148 5.76 -6.23 -7.92
N GLY A 149 5.01 -5.29 -7.34
CA GLY A 149 5.53 -3.99 -6.92
C GLY A 149 6.72 -4.11 -5.97
N TYR A 150 6.64 -4.98 -4.96
CA TYR A 150 7.80 -5.23 -4.09
C TYR A 150 8.94 -5.95 -4.80
N ALA A 151 8.65 -6.97 -5.60
CA ALA A 151 9.67 -7.76 -6.29
C ALA A 151 10.49 -6.89 -7.27
N ALA A 152 9.80 -6.07 -8.07
CA ALA A 152 10.43 -5.14 -9.00
C ALA A 152 11.21 -4.05 -8.26
N ALA A 153 10.64 -3.45 -7.21
CA ALA A 153 11.34 -2.46 -6.38
C ALA A 153 12.60 -3.03 -5.72
N LEU A 154 12.58 -4.29 -5.28
CA LEU A 154 13.74 -4.97 -4.73
C LEU A 154 14.83 -5.20 -5.77
N ALA A 155 14.44 -5.62 -6.98
CA ALA A 155 15.38 -5.79 -8.10
C ALA A 155 16.03 -4.46 -8.48
N PHE A 156 15.22 -3.42 -8.69
CA PHE A 156 15.67 -2.06 -9.02
C PHE A 156 16.61 -1.50 -7.95
N THR A 157 16.21 -1.54 -6.68
CA THR A 157 17.02 -0.96 -5.60
C THR A 157 18.31 -1.73 -5.33
N ARG A 158 18.33 -3.05 -5.60
CA ARG A 158 19.55 -3.84 -5.55
C ARG A 158 20.54 -3.38 -6.62
N GLU A 159 20.06 -3.12 -7.83
CA GLU A 159 20.90 -2.67 -8.94
C GLU A 159 21.39 -1.22 -8.75
N LYS A 160 20.47 -0.30 -8.47
CA LYS A 160 20.77 1.14 -8.37
C LYS A 160 21.55 1.52 -7.11
N TYR A 161 21.20 0.94 -5.95
CA TYR A 161 21.74 1.36 -4.66
C TYR A 161 22.60 0.29 -3.97
N GLY A 162 22.56 -0.96 -4.45
CA GLY A 162 23.21 -2.10 -3.81
C GLY A 162 22.33 -2.74 -2.73
N GLN A 163 22.53 -4.05 -2.54
CA GLN A 163 21.77 -4.89 -1.59
C GLN A 163 21.88 -4.43 -0.12
N ASP A 164 22.99 -3.80 0.24
CA ASP A 164 23.24 -3.32 1.61
C ASP A 164 22.77 -1.88 1.84
N SER A 165 22.13 -1.26 0.83
CA SER A 165 21.57 0.08 0.98
C SER A 165 20.41 0.09 1.98
N PRO A 166 20.22 1.20 2.74
CA PRO A 166 19.07 1.35 3.62
C PRO A 166 17.72 1.19 2.92
N VAL A 167 17.60 1.68 1.68
CA VAL A 167 16.36 1.59 0.89
C VAL A 167 16.03 0.15 0.53
N HIS A 168 17.02 -0.63 0.04
CA HIS A 168 16.82 -2.03 -0.32
C HIS A 168 16.45 -2.88 0.91
N ARG A 169 17.20 -2.73 2.02
CA ARG A 169 16.89 -3.46 3.25
C ARG A 169 15.52 -3.12 3.83
N THR A 170 15.11 -1.86 3.74
CA THR A 170 13.79 -1.42 4.20
C THR A 170 12.68 -2.04 3.35
N LEU A 171 12.80 -1.99 2.02
CA LEU A 171 11.86 -2.68 1.11
C LEU A 171 11.78 -4.17 1.41
N LYS A 172 12.92 -4.83 1.63
CA LYS A 172 12.96 -6.27 1.91
C LYS A 172 12.20 -6.59 3.19
N LYS A 173 12.44 -5.81 4.25
CA LYS A 173 11.73 -5.95 5.52
C LYS A 173 10.22 -5.69 5.35
N HIS A 174 9.83 -4.67 4.58
CA HIS A 174 8.42 -4.40 4.31
C HIS A 174 7.75 -5.56 3.58
N PHE A 175 8.39 -6.11 2.56
CA PHE A 175 7.86 -7.26 1.82
C PHE A 175 7.75 -8.51 2.71
N GLU A 176 8.78 -8.81 3.51
CA GLU A 176 8.71 -9.90 4.50
C GLU A 176 7.60 -9.69 5.53
N ASN A 177 7.37 -8.45 5.97
CA ASN A 177 6.26 -8.14 6.86
C ASN A 177 4.90 -8.37 6.20
N LYS A 178 4.73 -8.00 4.92
CA LYS A 178 3.50 -8.25 4.17
C LYS A 178 3.16 -9.73 4.05
N LEU A 179 4.18 -10.57 3.83
CA LEU A 179 4.02 -12.02 3.81
C LEU A 179 3.61 -12.59 5.18
N ARG A 180 4.11 -12.02 6.29
CA ARG A 180 3.67 -12.42 7.64
C ARG A 180 2.27 -11.90 7.96
N GLU A 181 1.95 -10.68 7.52
CA GLU A 181 0.61 -10.09 7.69
C GLU A 181 -0.46 -10.93 6.99
N SER A 182 -0.18 -11.49 5.80
CA SER A 182 -1.16 -12.32 5.09
C SER A 182 -1.53 -13.61 5.84
N GLU A 183 -0.60 -14.22 6.56
CA GLU A 183 -0.87 -15.38 7.42
C GLU A 183 -1.83 -14.99 8.56
N VAL A 184 -1.57 -13.85 9.21
CA VAL A 184 -2.42 -13.31 10.27
C VAL A 184 -3.82 -13.00 9.74
N TYR A 185 -3.93 -12.33 8.58
CA TYR A 185 -5.22 -12.04 7.97
C TYR A 185 -5.99 -13.31 7.61
N GLY A 186 -5.31 -14.34 7.10
CA GLY A 186 -5.92 -15.64 6.83
C GLY A 186 -6.52 -16.28 8.08
N GLU A 187 -5.79 -16.28 9.21
CA GLU A 187 -6.31 -16.81 10.47
C GLU A 187 -7.54 -16.06 10.97
N TYR A 188 -7.50 -14.72 10.96
CA TYR A 188 -8.64 -13.91 11.41
C TYR A 188 -9.84 -14.03 10.47
N TYR A 189 -9.60 -14.13 9.17
CA TYR A 189 -10.66 -14.37 8.19
C TYR A 189 -11.43 -15.65 8.52
N ILE A 190 -10.75 -16.78 8.73
CA ILE A 190 -11.38 -18.06 9.07
C ILE A 190 -12.19 -17.98 10.37
N ARG A 191 -11.67 -17.25 11.37
CA ARG A 191 -12.38 -17.05 12.65
C ARG A 191 -13.67 -16.26 12.47
N LEU A 192 -13.62 -15.17 11.68
CA LEU A 192 -14.80 -14.36 11.38
C LEU A 192 -15.80 -15.12 10.52
N GLU A 193 -15.34 -15.86 9.51
CA GLU A 193 -16.17 -16.72 8.67
C GLU A 193 -16.95 -17.74 9.52
N THR A 194 -16.26 -18.43 10.44
CA THR A 194 -16.87 -19.39 11.36
C THR A 194 -17.90 -18.72 12.28
N LEU A 195 -17.57 -17.53 12.81
CA LEU A 195 -18.45 -16.78 13.69
C LEU A 195 -19.73 -16.33 12.96
N TYR A 196 -19.59 -15.77 11.76
CA TYR A 196 -20.72 -15.27 10.98
C TYR A 196 -21.55 -16.43 10.41
N ALA A 197 -20.97 -17.57 10.08
CA ALA A 197 -21.74 -18.77 9.73
C ALA A 197 -22.68 -19.21 10.86
N GLN A 198 -22.22 -19.20 12.13
CA GLN A 198 -23.07 -19.51 13.29
C GLN A 198 -24.23 -18.50 13.44
N TYR A 199 -23.98 -17.23 13.15
CA TYR A 199 -25.03 -16.20 13.14
C TYR A 199 -26.06 -16.46 12.04
N GLN A 200 -25.63 -16.72 10.81
CA GLN A 200 -26.52 -16.99 9.67
C GLN A 200 -27.36 -18.26 9.85
N GLU A 201 -26.82 -19.26 10.56
CA GLU A 201 -27.56 -20.48 10.94
C GLU A 201 -28.51 -20.28 12.13
N GLY A 202 -28.56 -19.09 12.73
CA GLY A 202 -29.38 -18.77 13.90
C GLY A 202 -28.87 -19.37 15.22
N LYS A 203 -27.62 -19.86 15.26
CA LYS A 203 -27.00 -20.41 16.48
C LYS A 203 -26.53 -19.32 17.45
N LEU A 204 -26.31 -18.11 16.96
CA LEU A 204 -25.97 -16.93 17.74
C LEU A 204 -26.96 -15.80 17.47
N SER A 205 -27.22 -14.99 18.49
CA SER A 205 -27.88 -13.70 18.28
C SER A 205 -26.91 -12.71 17.62
N GLU A 206 -27.43 -11.64 17.03
CA GLU A 206 -26.61 -10.54 16.50
C GLU A 206 -25.72 -9.94 17.60
N LEU A 207 -26.29 -9.67 18.78
CA LEU A 207 -25.56 -9.13 19.92
C LEU A 207 -24.40 -10.04 20.35
N ASP A 208 -24.64 -11.35 20.46
CA ASP A 208 -23.59 -12.32 20.82
C ASP A 208 -22.48 -12.36 19.76
N THR A 209 -22.85 -12.25 18.49
CA THR A 209 -21.93 -12.22 17.36
C THR A 209 -21.02 -10.99 17.44
N LEU A 210 -21.60 -9.80 17.64
CA LEU A 210 -20.84 -8.55 17.76
C LEU A 210 -19.93 -8.53 19.00
N ILE A 211 -20.38 -9.07 20.14
CA ILE A 211 -19.54 -9.18 21.35
C ILE A 211 -18.33 -10.09 21.11
N ARG A 212 -18.51 -11.20 20.37
CA ARG A 212 -17.42 -12.14 20.07
C ARG A 212 -16.44 -11.57 19.04
N LYS A 213 -16.94 -10.88 18.03
CA LYS A 213 -16.14 -10.19 17.00
C LYS A 213 -15.18 -9.16 17.61
N ALA A 214 -15.60 -8.47 18.67
CA ALA A 214 -14.80 -7.43 19.32
C ALA A 214 -13.65 -7.95 20.21
N ARG A 215 -13.42 -9.26 20.28
CA ARG A 215 -12.39 -9.92 21.11
C ARG A 215 -11.30 -10.53 20.25
#